data_AF-A0A8T7HUU9-F1
#
_entry.id   AF-A0A8T7HUU9-F1
#
_cell.length_a   1.000
_cell.length_b   1.000
_cell.length_c   1.000
_cell.angle_alpha   90.00
_cell.angle_beta   90.00
_cell.angle_gamma   90.00
#
_symmetry.space_group_name_H-M   'P 1'
#
loop_
_entity.id
_entity.type
_entity.pdbx_description
1 polymer ?
#
loop_
_entity_poly.entity_id
_entity_poly.type
_entity_poly.pdbx_seq_one_letter_code
_entity_poly.pdbx_strand_id
1 'polypeptide(L)'
;MNYRLRVYLALILLILNNLILVIALLQNSATTPWLSLVSAVLLFLSLFGLAAFYLRSKHVHFTQVTRILDEIASGRESLTRRINITGQNEFTDLSNRINQVLDMLQNLLMDVSQVAQLVNAQIKQAEKDISALTGNTQTSYHLSHLTIKSVRDVNVMSRDIAENSAATAAAVTAAHNSSNAGSQQMRETSTIAATMSGQMQTLKEHMSGFSEKSQSMLKMTDLIKTITDQTNLLALNAAIEAARAGEAGRGFAVVADEVRNLAAKTQQSAEDITNELSENLKLNNHLIQLIDETAGTSESLVQSLTSTQASIDEIQNSINTINDMANEIAAASQQQSDATHNIATIGETIERLSGDTNEKIQQLIQHMKHLMQHSSSLDQQVQQFRKHQGENANPSTAANSGANANAAADDIELF
;
A
#
# COMPACT_ATOMS: atom_id res chain seq x y z
N MET A 1 -53.52 -4.82 -78.62
CA MET A 1 -53.17 -3.85 -79.69
C MET A 1 -53.40 -2.44 -79.16
N ASN A 2 -52.32 -1.69 -78.92
CA ASN A 2 -52.37 -0.39 -78.22
C ASN A 2 -53.34 0.58 -78.90
N TYR A 3 -54.18 1.27 -78.12
CA TYR A 3 -55.09 2.32 -78.63
C TYR A 3 -54.35 3.31 -79.54
N ARG A 4 -53.13 3.70 -79.16
CA ARG A 4 -52.24 4.54 -79.98
C ARG A 4 -51.83 3.90 -81.29
N LEU A 5 -51.56 2.59 -81.31
CA LEU A 5 -51.23 1.87 -82.55
C LEU A 5 -52.43 1.85 -83.50
N ARG A 6 -53.66 1.71 -82.97
CA ARG A 6 -54.89 1.83 -83.77
C ARG A 6 -55.06 3.25 -84.34
N VAL A 7 -54.74 4.28 -83.56
CA VAL A 7 -54.78 5.68 -84.02
C VAL A 7 -53.69 5.95 -85.06
N TYR A 8 -52.46 5.43 -84.89
CA TYR A 8 -51.40 5.51 -85.90
C TYR A 8 -51.81 4.85 -87.21
N LEU A 9 -52.36 3.63 -87.14
CA LEU A 9 -52.82 2.92 -88.33
C LEU A 9 -53.95 3.66 -89.03
N ALA A 10 -54.93 4.18 -88.28
CA ALA A 10 -56.03 4.96 -88.83
C ALA A 10 -55.55 6.27 -89.50
N LEU A 11 -54.62 6.99 -88.86
CA LEU A 11 -54.04 8.20 -89.44
C LEU A 11 -53.22 7.88 -90.69
N ILE A 12 -52.34 6.87 -90.66
CA ILE A 12 -51.55 6.44 -91.82
C ILE A 12 -52.45 6.04 -92.99
N LEU A 13 -53.51 5.27 -92.74
CA LEU A 13 -54.49 4.89 -93.77
C LEU A 13 -55.22 6.11 -94.34
N LEU A 14 -55.53 7.10 -93.50
CA LEU A 14 -56.14 8.36 -93.93
C LEU A 14 -55.16 9.20 -94.77
N ILE A 15 -53.87 9.25 -94.44
CA ILE A 15 -52.84 9.91 -95.28
C ILE A 15 -52.73 9.19 -96.62
N LEU A 16 -52.63 7.85 -96.61
CA LEU A 16 -52.55 7.04 -97.83
C LEU A 16 -53.76 7.25 -98.73
N ASN A 17 -54.97 7.28 -98.18
CA ASN A 17 -56.19 7.55 -98.93
C ASN A 17 -56.16 8.96 -99.56
N ASN A 18 -55.82 9.98 -98.76
CA ASN A 18 -55.67 11.35 -99.29
C ASN A 18 -54.55 11.46 -100.34
N LEU A 19 -53.45 10.71 -100.21
CA LEU A 19 -52.34 10.70 -101.17
C LEU A 19 -52.77 10.09 -102.50
N ILE A 20 -53.48 8.97 -102.45
CA ILE A 20 -54.06 8.32 -103.63
C ILE A 20 -55.04 9.28 -104.33
N LEU A 21 -55.89 9.98 -103.55
CA LEU A 21 -56.82 10.97 -104.08
C LEU A 21 -56.11 12.13 -104.79
N VAL A 22 -55.02 12.65 -104.19
CA VAL A 22 -54.20 13.73 -104.79
C VAL A 22 -53.54 13.25 -106.10
N ILE A 23 -52.95 12.05 -106.11
CA ILE A 23 -52.30 11.48 -107.31
C ILE A 23 -53.33 11.27 -108.43
N ALA A 24 -54.51 10.73 -108.10
CA ALA A 24 -55.59 10.53 -109.07
C ALA A 24 -56.11 11.85 -109.66
N LEU A 25 -56.18 12.91 -108.86
CA LEU A 25 -56.56 14.25 -109.33
C LEU A 25 -55.49 14.90 -110.21
N LEU A 26 -54.19 14.69 -109.93
CA LEU A 26 -53.09 15.20 -110.75
C LEU A 26 -52.99 14.53 -112.13
N GLN A 27 -53.42 13.26 -112.25
CA GLN A 27 -53.42 12.53 -113.53
C GLN A 27 -54.61 12.88 -114.44
N ASN A 28 -55.67 13.51 -113.92
CA ASN A 28 -56.88 13.80 -114.68
C ASN A 28 -56.87 15.23 -115.25
N SER A 29 -56.64 15.37 -116.57
CA SER A 29 -56.47 16.65 -117.29
C SER A 29 -57.75 17.49 -117.44
N ALA A 30 -58.90 17.03 -116.94
CA ALA A 30 -60.19 17.72 -117.00
C ALA A 30 -60.66 18.31 -115.66
N THR A 31 -59.80 18.34 -114.64
CA THR A 31 -60.18 18.82 -113.30
C THR A 31 -59.96 20.32 -113.13
N THR A 32 -60.95 20.99 -112.53
CA THR A 32 -60.88 22.41 -112.17
C THR A 32 -59.87 22.64 -111.03
N PRO A 33 -59.04 23.71 -111.08
CA PRO A 33 -57.91 23.93 -110.16
C PRO A 33 -58.29 24.01 -108.66
N TRP A 34 -59.57 24.19 -108.33
CA TRP A 34 -60.02 24.20 -106.93
C TRP A 34 -60.05 22.80 -106.29
N LEU A 35 -60.27 21.72 -107.05
CA LEU A 35 -60.32 20.35 -106.52
C LEU A 35 -58.95 19.83 -106.08
N SER A 36 -57.89 20.14 -106.85
CA SER A 36 -56.51 19.83 -106.50
C SER A 36 -56.02 20.60 -105.26
N LEU A 37 -56.56 21.81 -105.03
CA LEU A 37 -56.21 22.62 -103.87
C LEU A 37 -56.82 22.05 -102.58
N VAL A 38 -58.08 21.58 -102.64
CA VAL A 38 -58.76 20.96 -101.50
C VAL A 38 -58.08 19.66 -101.06
N SER A 39 -57.66 18.82 -102.01
CA SER A 39 -57.00 17.54 -101.69
C SER A 39 -55.59 17.74 -101.10
N ALA A 40 -54.82 18.73 -101.58
CA ALA A 40 -53.54 19.10 -100.99
C ALA A 40 -53.68 19.61 -99.55
N VAL A 41 -54.72 20.40 -99.26
CA VAL A 41 -55.03 20.88 -97.90
C VAL A 41 -55.41 19.72 -96.98
N LEU A 42 -56.23 18.77 -97.44
CA LEU A 42 -56.59 17.58 -96.65
C LEU A 42 -55.38 16.70 -96.33
N LEU A 43 -54.47 16.52 -97.29
CA LEU A 43 -53.24 15.78 -97.09
C LEU A 43 -52.34 16.47 -96.06
N PHE A 44 -52.17 17.79 -96.17
CA PHE A 44 -51.43 18.60 -95.20
C PHE A 44 -52.04 18.52 -93.79
N LEU A 45 -53.36 18.64 -93.66
CA LEU A 45 -54.06 18.50 -92.39
C LEU A 45 -53.90 17.10 -91.79
N SER A 46 -53.87 16.04 -92.61
CA SER A 46 -53.64 14.67 -92.12
C SER A 46 -52.18 14.46 -91.66
N LEU A 47 -51.20 14.99 -92.39
CA LEU A 47 -49.78 14.96 -92.01
C LEU A 47 -49.54 15.78 -90.74
N PHE A 48 -50.15 16.96 -90.66
CA PHE A 48 -50.10 17.83 -89.48
C PHE A 48 -50.76 17.15 -88.27
N GLY A 49 -51.90 16.49 -88.45
CA GLY A 49 -52.58 15.73 -87.40
C GLY A 49 -51.74 14.56 -86.89
N LEU A 50 -51.06 13.82 -87.78
CA LEU A 50 -50.14 12.75 -87.41
C LEU A 50 -48.92 13.28 -86.66
N ALA A 51 -48.31 14.37 -87.14
CA ALA A 51 -47.16 15.01 -86.48
C ALA A 51 -47.54 15.58 -85.11
N ALA A 52 -48.68 16.27 -85.00
CA ALA A 52 -49.19 16.81 -83.75
C ALA A 52 -49.53 15.71 -82.74
N PHE A 53 -50.11 14.59 -83.18
CA PHE A 53 -50.39 13.43 -82.32
C PHE A 53 -49.09 12.73 -81.87
N TYR A 54 -48.11 12.58 -82.76
CA TYR A 54 -46.79 12.03 -82.46
C TYR A 54 -46.05 12.89 -81.41
N LEU A 55 -45.98 14.20 -81.63
CA LEU A 55 -45.35 15.16 -80.71
C LEU A 55 -46.09 15.24 -79.36
N ARG A 56 -47.42 15.27 -79.36
CA ARG A 56 -48.22 15.29 -78.12
C ARG A 56 -48.01 14.01 -77.30
N SER A 57 -47.90 12.85 -77.96
CA SER A 57 -47.62 11.58 -77.29
C SER A 57 -46.24 11.56 -76.61
N LYS A 58 -45.23 12.22 -77.19
CA LYS A 58 -43.88 12.33 -76.61
C LYS A 58 -43.81 13.42 -75.52
N HIS A 59 -44.50 14.54 -75.70
CA HIS A 59 -44.59 15.61 -74.69
C HIS A 59 -45.22 15.14 -73.37
N VAL A 60 -46.26 14.31 -73.40
CA VAL A 60 -46.91 13.81 -72.17
C VAL A 60 -45.93 13.02 -71.30
N HIS A 61 -45.12 12.15 -71.89
CA HIS A 61 -44.12 11.38 -71.14
C HIS A 61 -42.95 12.25 -70.65
N PHE A 62 -42.53 13.25 -71.44
CA PHE A 62 -41.54 14.23 -71.00
C PHE A 62 -42.02 15.04 -69.80
N THR A 63 -43.24 15.61 -69.88
CA THR A 63 -43.81 16.38 -68.76
C THR A 63 -44.00 15.55 -67.50
N GLN A 64 -44.25 14.25 -67.62
CA GLN A 64 -44.41 13.36 -66.47
C GLN A 64 -43.07 13.09 -65.78
N VAL A 65 -41.99 12.85 -66.53
CA VAL A 65 -40.65 12.66 -65.96
C VAL A 65 -40.13 13.97 -65.35
N THR A 66 -40.26 15.10 -66.05
CA THR A 66 -39.80 16.40 -65.55
C THR A 66 -40.56 16.83 -64.30
N ARG A 67 -41.88 16.61 -64.27
CA ARG A 67 -42.69 16.92 -63.09
C ARG A 67 -42.28 16.10 -61.87
N ILE A 68 -42.06 14.78 -62.03
CA ILE A 68 -41.63 13.93 -60.91
C ILE A 68 -40.21 14.31 -60.45
N LEU A 69 -39.32 14.65 -61.38
CA LEU A 69 -37.98 15.12 -61.04
C LEU A 69 -38.00 16.48 -60.34
N ASP A 70 -38.84 17.43 -60.76
CA ASP A 70 -39.04 18.71 -60.08
C ASP A 70 -39.68 18.52 -58.70
N GLU A 71 -40.61 17.57 -58.57
CA GLU A 71 -41.24 17.18 -57.30
C GLU A 71 -40.21 16.55 -56.33
N ILE A 72 -39.29 15.72 -56.83
CA ILE A 72 -38.17 15.14 -56.05
C ILE A 72 -37.11 16.21 -55.71
N ALA A 73 -36.72 17.04 -56.68
CA ALA A 73 -35.67 18.06 -56.52
C ALA A 73 -36.11 19.23 -55.63
N SER A 74 -37.41 19.56 -55.62
CA SER A 74 -37.97 20.56 -54.70
C SER A 74 -38.15 20.03 -53.27
N GLY A 75 -37.82 18.76 -53.03
CA GLY A 75 -37.98 18.09 -51.73
C GLY A 75 -39.44 17.85 -51.34
N ARG A 76 -40.41 18.15 -52.22
CA ARG A 76 -41.86 18.12 -51.95
C ARG A 76 -42.46 16.72 -52.00
N GLU A 77 -41.79 15.77 -52.64
CA GLU A 77 -42.23 14.39 -52.74
C GLU A 77 -41.19 13.37 -52.25
N SER A 78 -41.70 12.19 -51.88
CA SER A 78 -40.93 11.08 -51.37
C SER A 78 -40.02 10.40 -52.39
N LEU A 79 -38.77 10.14 -51.98
CA LEU A 79 -37.83 9.25 -52.69
C LEU A 79 -38.32 7.79 -52.80
N THR A 80 -39.46 7.41 -52.20
CA THR A 80 -40.09 6.09 -52.35
C THR A 80 -40.96 5.98 -53.60
N ARG A 81 -41.29 7.12 -54.24
CA ARG A 81 -42.05 7.11 -55.49
C ARG A 81 -41.17 6.58 -56.60
N ARG A 82 -41.76 5.80 -57.52
CA ARG A 82 -41.06 5.26 -58.69
C ARG A 82 -41.76 5.76 -59.96
N ILE A 83 -40.95 6.08 -60.96
CA ILE A 83 -41.45 6.51 -62.27
C ILE A 83 -41.84 5.24 -63.03
N ASN A 84 -43.14 5.01 -63.23
CA ASN A 84 -43.65 3.86 -63.97
C ASN A 84 -44.15 4.29 -65.35
N ILE A 85 -43.30 4.14 -66.37
CA ILE A 85 -43.66 4.39 -67.79
C ILE A 85 -43.71 3.06 -68.52
N THR A 86 -44.93 2.61 -68.87
CA THR A 86 -45.16 1.37 -69.60
C THR A 86 -44.87 1.53 -71.09
N GLY A 87 -43.93 0.74 -71.64
CA GLY A 87 -43.57 0.74 -73.06
C GLY A 87 -42.18 0.12 -73.33
N GLN A 88 -41.77 0.07 -74.60
CA GLN A 88 -40.39 -0.22 -75.01
C GLN A 88 -39.86 0.98 -75.80
N ASN A 89 -39.57 2.08 -75.09
CA ASN A 89 -39.06 3.31 -75.69
C ASN A 89 -38.05 4.00 -74.75
N GLU A 90 -37.45 5.08 -75.24
CA GLU A 90 -36.38 5.82 -74.54
C GLU A 90 -36.81 6.37 -73.17
N PHE A 91 -38.11 6.62 -72.97
CA PHE A 91 -38.65 7.12 -71.69
C PHE A 91 -38.80 6.00 -70.65
N THR A 92 -39.02 4.77 -71.09
CA THR A 92 -38.98 3.60 -70.20
C THR A 92 -37.54 3.34 -69.73
N ASP A 93 -36.53 3.44 -70.59
CA ASP A 93 -35.11 3.32 -70.18
C ASP A 93 -34.70 4.44 -69.20
N LEU A 94 -35.09 5.69 -69.49
CA LEU A 94 -34.85 6.83 -68.59
C LEU A 94 -35.52 6.64 -67.22
N SER A 95 -36.78 6.17 -67.19
CA SER A 95 -37.49 5.90 -65.93
C SER A 95 -36.80 4.81 -65.10
N ASN A 96 -36.32 3.75 -65.75
CA ASN A 96 -35.59 2.68 -65.08
C ASN A 96 -34.26 3.18 -64.48
N ARG A 97 -33.50 3.99 -65.22
CA ARG A 97 -32.25 4.61 -64.73
C ARG A 97 -32.50 5.57 -63.57
N ILE A 98 -33.56 6.38 -63.63
CA ILE A 98 -33.94 7.25 -62.51
C ILE A 98 -34.33 6.41 -61.29
N ASN A 99 -35.14 5.37 -61.47
CA ASN A 99 -35.51 4.46 -60.38
C ASN A 99 -34.28 3.80 -59.74
N GLN A 100 -33.27 3.39 -60.52
CA GLN A 100 -32.00 2.87 -59.98
C GLN A 100 -31.26 3.89 -59.11
N VAL A 101 -31.24 5.17 -59.51
CA VAL A 101 -30.66 6.25 -58.69
C VAL A 101 -31.49 6.45 -57.41
N LEU A 102 -32.81 6.40 -57.49
CA LEU A 102 -33.69 6.52 -56.33
C LEU A 102 -33.52 5.34 -55.36
N ASP A 103 -33.36 4.11 -55.87
CA ASP A 103 -33.04 2.93 -55.07
C ASP A 103 -31.69 3.10 -54.35
N MET A 104 -30.67 3.56 -55.06
CA MET A 104 -29.34 3.83 -54.49
C MET A 104 -29.38 4.92 -53.41
N LEU A 105 -30.10 6.02 -53.63
CA LEU A 105 -30.29 7.09 -52.65
C LEU A 105 -31.08 6.62 -51.43
N GLN A 106 -32.13 5.81 -51.63
CA GLN A 106 -32.91 5.25 -50.52
C GLN A 106 -32.06 4.31 -49.65
N ASN A 107 -31.26 3.43 -50.27
CA ASN A 107 -30.34 2.55 -49.55
C ASN A 107 -29.29 3.36 -48.78
N LEU A 108 -28.69 4.38 -49.40
CA LEU A 108 -27.75 5.27 -48.72
C LEU A 108 -28.39 5.97 -47.52
N LEU A 109 -29.62 6.47 -47.64
CA LEU A 109 -30.33 7.08 -46.52
C LEU A 109 -30.67 6.07 -45.41
N MET A 110 -30.98 4.82 -45.76
CA MET A 110 -31.16 3.75 -44.78
C MET A 110 -29.85 3.45 -44.03
N ASP A 111 -28.74 3.34 -44.75
CA ASP A 111 -27.42 3.12 -44.16
C ASP A 111 -27.05 4.28 -43.22
N VAL A 112 -27.30 5.53 -43.64
CA VAL A 112 -27.06 6.73 -42.81
C VAL A 112 -27.91 6.71 -41.54
N SER A 113 -29.20 6.36 -41.63
CA SER A 113 -30.08 6.26 -40.44
C SER A 113 -29.61 5.14 -39.51
N GLN A 114 -29.21 3.98 -40.04
CA GLN A 114 -28.69 2.87 -39.25
C GLN A 114 -27.38 3.24 -38.53
N VAL A 115 -26.47 3.93 -39.23
CA VAL A 115 -25.23 4.44 -38.64
C VAL A 115 -25.53 5.48 -37.54
N ALA A 116 -26.49 6.40 -37.76
CA ALA A 116 -26.89 7.37 -36.74
C ALA A 116 -27.46 6.71 -35.48
N GLN A 117 -28.29 5.66 -35.64
CA GLN A 117 -28.80 4.87 -34.52
C GLN A 117 -27.69 4.13 -33.77
N LEU A 118 -26.73 3.54 -34.49
CA LEU A 118 -25.57 2.88 -33.90
C LEU A 118 -24.71 3.87 -33.10
N VAL A 119 -24.45 5.06 -33.65
CA VAL A 119 -23.72 6.13 -32.96
C VAL A 119 -24.47 6.55 -31.68
N ASN A 120 -25.79 6.72 -31.72
CA ASN A 120 -26.57 7.05 -30.53
C ASN A 120 -26.50 5.95 -29.45
N ALA A 121 -26.53 4.68 -29.85
CA ALA A 121 -26.37 3.57 -28.91
C ALA A 121 -24.97 3.56 -28.28
N GLN A 122 -23.92 3.81 -29.07
CA GLN A 122 -22.54 3.91 -28.58
C GLN A 122 -22.35 5.08 -27.62
N ILE A 123 -22.97 6.24 -27.87
CA ILE A 123 -22.89 7.37 -26.94
C ILE A 123 -23.52 7.02 -25.58
N LYS A 124 -24.71 6.40 -25.57
CA LYS A 124 -25.35 5.97 -24.31
C LYS A 124 -24.49 4.98 -23.53
N GLN A 125 -23.79 4.08 -24.21
CA GLN A 125 -22.84 3.18 -23.55
C GLN A 125 -21.67 3.97 -22.96
N ALA A 126 -21.11 4.89 -23.75
CA ALA A 126 -19.98 5.68 -23.32
C ALA A 126 -20.31 6.65 -22.17
N GLU A 127 -21.56 7.13 -22.05
CA GLU A 127 -22.04 7.86 -20.87
C GLU A 127 -21.98 7.02 -19.58
N LYS A 128 -22.34 5.73 -19.66
CA LYS A 128 -22.21 4.80 -18.52
C LYS A 128 -20.75 4.59 -18.15
N ASP A 129 -19.90 4.40 -19.15
CA ASP A 129 -18.46 4.19 -18.96
C ASP A 129 -17.80 5.43 -18.33
N ILE A 130 -18.17 6.64 -18.77
CA ILE A 130 -17.74 7.90 -18.12
C ILE A 130 -18.18 7.95 -16.67
N SER A 131 -19.44 7.60 -16.39
CA SER A 131 -19.99 7.70 -15.03
C SER A 131 -19.22 6.78 -14.08
N ALA A 132 -18.95 5.54 -14.52
CA ALA A 132 -18.10 4.60 -13.79
C ALA A 132 -16.67 5.13 -13.62
N LEU A 133 -16.08 5.69 -14.69
CA LEU A 133 -14.73 6.25 -14.65
C LEU A 133 -14.63 7.44 -13.69
N THR A 134 -15.66 8.28 -13.61
CA THR A 134 -15.76 9.40 -12.68
C THR A 134 -15.76 8.90 -11.23
N GLY A 135 -16.60 7.91 -10.93
CA GLY A 135 -16.64 7.28 -9.61
C GLY A 135 -15.29 6.69 -9.22
N ASN A 136 -14.67 5.90 -10.11
CA ASN A 136 -13.36 5.31 -9.89
C ASN A 136 -12.27 6.37 -9.64
N THR A 137 -12.25 7.45 -10.44
CA THR A 137 -11.28 8.53 -10.30
C THR A 137 -11.39 9.24 -8.95
N GLN A 138 -12.62 9.46 -8.48
CA GLN A 138 -12.88 10.08 -7.18
C GLN A 138 -12.51 9.15 -6.01
N THR A 139 -12.78 7.85 -6.12
CA THR A 139 -12.31 6.86 -5.16
C THR A 139 -10.78 6.80 -5.12
N SER A 140 -10.10 6.78 -6.27
CA SER A 140 -8.63 6.80 -6.34
C SER A 140 -8.04 8.05 -5.69
N TYR A 141 -8.63 9.22 -5.93
CA TYR A 141 -8.21 10.46 -5.28
C TYR A 141 -8.34 10.36 -3.76
N HIS A 142 -9.49 9.92 -3.26
CA HIS A 142 -9.74 9.81 -1.82
C HIS A 142 -8.81 8.80 -1.14
N LEU A 143 -8.60 7.63 -1.74
CA LEU A 143 -7.66 6.63 -1.24
C LEU A 143 -6.23 7.16 -1.24
N SER A 144 -5.84 7.93 -2.25
CA SER A 144 -4.52 8.53 -2.31
C SER A 144 -4.31 9.55 -1.18
N HIS A 145 -5.28 10.43 -0.98
CA HIS A 145 -5.27 11.42 0.10
C HIS A 145 -5.16 10.78 1.50
N LEU A 146 -5.94 9.73 1.75
CA LEU A 146 -5.83 8.95 2.99
C LEU A 146 -4.45 8.28 3.12
N THR A 147 -3.92 7.73 2.03
CA THR A 147 -2.57 7.12 2.00
C THR A 147 -1.51 8.13 2.41
N ILE A 148 -1.52 9.35 1.85
CA ILE A 148 -0.58 10.42 2.19
C ILE A 148 -0.68 10.80 3.67
N LYS A 149 -1.91 10.88 4.21
CA LYS A 149 -2.11 11.15 5.64
C LYS A 149 -1.50 10.04 6.50
N SER A 150 -1.77 8.77 6.19
CA SER A 150 -1.18 7.64 6.91
C SER A 150 0.34 7.62 6.81
N VAL A 151 0.90 7.96 5.66
CA VAL A 151 2.35 8.10 5.46
C VAL A 151 2.95 9.17 6.38
N ARG A 152 2.26 10.30 6.59
CA ARG A 152 2.69 11.33 7.55
C ARG A 152 2.70 10.79 8.98
N ASP A 153 1.64 10.08 9.37
CA ASP A 153 1.53 9.48 10.70
C ASP A 153 2.67 8.46 10.93
N VAL A 154 2.98 7.61 9.93
CA VAL A 154 4.12 6.68 9.99
C VAL A 154 5.47 7.41 10.06
N ASN A 155 5.65 8.51 9.34
CA ASN A 155 6.89 9.29 9.39
C ASN A 155 7.17 9.85 10.80
N VAL A 156 6.13 10.37 11.46
CA VAL A 156 6.22 10.82 12.86
C VAL A 156 6.63 9.65 13.75
N MET A 157 5.96 8.50 13.62
CA MET A 157 6.29 7.30 14.39
C MET A 157 7.74 6.84 14.16
N SER A 158 8.22 6.80 12.92
CA SER A 158 9.60 6.41 12.61
C SER A 158 10.60 7.38 13.26
N ARG A 159 10.30 8.68 13.30
CA ARG A 159 11.14 9.65 14.00
C ARG A 159 11.17 9.41 15.50
N ASP A 160 10.01 9.17 16.10
CA ASP A 160 9.89 8.92 17.54
C ASP A 160 10.61 7.61 17.93
N ILE A 161 10.54 6.58 17.09
CA ILE A 161 11.30 5.32 17.30
C ILE A 161 12.81 5.59 17.21
N ALA A 162 13.28 6.36 16.23
CA ALA A 162 14.70 6.70 16.10
C ALA A 162 15.21 7.50 17.31
N GLU A 163 14.43 8.47 17.80
CA GLU A 163 14.76 9.24 19.00
C GLU A 163 14.79 8.35 20.26
N ASN A 164 13.82 7.45 20.41
CA ASN A 164 13.78 6.51 21.52
C ASN A 164 14.94 5.49 21.48
N SER A 165 15.35 5.05 20.28
CA SER A 165 16.56 4.23 20.11
C SER A 165 17.83 4.97 20.50
N ALA A 166 17.95 6.26 20.15
CA ALA A 166 19.08 7.09 20.57
C ALA A 166 19.12 7.27 22.10
N ALA A 167 17.96 7.52 22.72
CA ALA A 167 17.84 7.57 24.18
C ALA A 167 18.22 6.24 24.84
N THR A 168 17.82 5.11 24.24
CA THR A 168 18.19 3.77 24.69
C THR A 168 19.71 3.56 24.61
N ALA A 169 20.35 3.92 23.50
CA ALA A 169 21.81 3.82 23.37
C ALA A 169 22.57 4.66 24.41
N ALA A 170 22.06 5.86 24.73
CA ALA A 170 22.61 6.70 25.80
C ALA A 170 22.47 6.04 27.19
N ALA A 171 21.30 5.47 27.49
CA ALA A 171 21.06 4.74 28.75
C ALA A 171 21.95 3.50 28.86
N VAL A 172 22.13 2.76 27.76
CA VAL A 172 23.02 1.60 27.66
C VAL A 172 24.48 2.01 27.91
N THR A 173 24.92 3.14 27.37
CA THR A 173 26.27 3.69 27.63
C THR A 173 26.46 4.02 29.11
N ALA A 174 25.46 4.61 29.77
CA ALA A 174 25.51 4.88 31.21
C ALA A 174 25.54 3.58 32.04
N ALA A 175 24.76 2.57 31.65
CA ALA A 175 24.78 1.24 32.27
C ALA A 175 26.13 0.55 32.09
N HIS A 176 26.74 0.64 30.91
CA HIS A 176 28.07 0.11 30.63
C HIS A 176 29.13 0.72 31.55
N ASN A 177 29.13 2.06 31.68
CA ASN A 177 30.07 2.76 32.57
C ASN A 177 29.88 2.35 34.04
N SER A 178 28.63 2.23 34.49
CA SER A 178 28.31 1.79 35.85
C SER A 178 28.76 0.35 36.11
N SER A 179 28.55 -0.54 35.13
CA SER A 179 29.01 -1.93 35.20
C SER A 179 30.54 -2.04 35.25
N ASN A 180 31.25 -1.23 34.46
CA ASN A 180 32.72 -1.15 34.51
C ASN A 180 33.25 -0.65 35.86
N ALA A 181 32.62 0.38 36.43
CA ALA A 181 32.95 0.86 37.76
C ALA A 181 32.71 -0.23 38.82
N GLY A 182 31.59 -0.95 38.72
CA GLY A 182 31.29 -2.10 39.59
C GLY A 182 32.33 -3.22 39.47
N SER A 183 32.72 -3.59 38.26
CA SER A 183 33.77 -4.58 37.98
C SER A 183 35.12 -4.18 38.58
N GLN A 184 35.49 -2.89 38.49
CA GLN A 184 36.70 -2.38 39.13
C GLN A 184 36.62 -2.50 40.66
N GLN A 185 35.52 -2.07 41.27
CA GLN A 185 35.31 -2.17 42.71
C GLN A 185 35.39 -3.62 43.21
N MET A 186 34.87 -4.59 42.45
CA MET A 186 34.95 -6.02 42.78
C MET A 186 36.40 -6.53 42.76
N ARG A 187 37.19 -6.14 41.75
CA ARG A 187 38.63 -6.49 41.70
C ARG A 187 39.42 -5.91 42.86
N GLU A 188 39.17 -4.65 43.21
CA GLU A 188 39.79 -3.99 44.35
C GLU A 188 39.43 -4.70 45.66
N THR A 189 38.14 -5.00 45.86
CA THR A 189 37.65 -5.73 47.05
C THR A 189 38.25 -7.13 47.15
N SER A 190 38.40 -7.83 46.03
CA SER A 190 39.04 -9.16 45.98
C SER A 190 40.51 -9.09 46.39
N THR A 191 41.23 -8.06 45.94
CA THR A 191 42.62 -7.81 46.32
C THR A 191 42.76 -7.54 47.83
N ILE A 192 41.83 -6.76 48.39
CA ILE A 192 41.78 -6.47 49.84
C ILE A 192 41.53 -7.77 50.63
N ALA A 193 40.56 -8.60 50.22
CA ALA A 193 40.26 -9.86 50.87
C ALA A 193 41.43 -10.87 50.79
N ALA A 194 42.13 -10.93 49.66
CA ALA A 194 43.32 -11.75 49.50
C ALA A 194 44.46 -11.28 50.43
N THR A 195 44.67 -9.96 50.53
CA THR A 195 45.65 -9.36 51.44
C THR A 195 45.31 -9.67 52.90
N MET A 196 44.04 -9.57 53.27
CA MET A 196 43.55 -9.91 54.61
C MET A 196 43.83 -11.37 54.95
N SER A 197 43.61 -12.29 54.01
CA SER A 197 43.93 -13.71 54.21
C SER A 197 45.43 -13.94 54.46
N GLY A 198 46.30 -13.26 53.72
CA GLY A 198 47.76 -13.30 53.95
C GLY A 198 48.18 -12.72 55.31
N GLN A 199 47.54 -11.64 55.76
CA GLN A 199 47.78 -11.05 57.08
C GLN A 199 47.33 -12.00 58.20
N MET A 200 46.20 -12.70 58.04
CA MET A 200 45.73 -13.70 59.00
C MET A 200 46.71 -14.87 59.11
N GLN A 201 47.25 -15.35 58.00
CA GLN A 201 48.28 -16.39 57.99
C GLN A 201 49.54 -15.96 58.76
N THR A 202 50.01 -14.72 58.54
CA THR A 202 51.16 -14.16 59.26
C THR A 202 50.88 -14.03 60.76
N LEU A 203 49.67 -13.59 61.13
CA LEU A 203 49.26 -13.47 62.54
C LEU A 203 49.21 -14.85 63.22
N LYS A 204 48.72 -15.88 62.52
CA LYS A 204 48.73 -17.26 62.99
C LYS A 204 50.14 -17.75 63.32
N GLU A 205 51.12 -17.47 62.45
CA GLU A 205 52.53 -17.82 62.67
C GLU A 205 53.09 -17.14 63.93
N HIS A 206 52.79 -15.85 64.14
CA HIS A 206 53.19 -15.14 65.36
C HIS A 206 52.56 -15.72 66.62
N MET A 207 51.29 -16.09 66.57
CA MET A 207 50.58 -16.72 67.70
C MET A 207 51.12 -18.12 68.00
N SER A 208 51.45 -18.91 66.98
CA SER A 208 52.14 -20.20 67.16
C SER A 208 53.51 -20.02 67.83
N GLY A 209 54.31 -19.05 67.39
CA GLY A 209 55.59 -18.72 68.03
C GLY A 209 55.46 -18.23 69.47
N PHE A 210 54.41 -17.48 69.80
CA PHE A 210 54.10 -17.08 71.17
C PHE A 210 53.76 -18.30 72.05
N SER A 211 53.05 -19.29 71.50
CA SER A 211 52.74 -20.54 72.19
C SER A 211 54.02 -21.31 72.55
N GLU A 212 54.95 -21.46 71.60
CA GLU A 212 56.24 -22.13 71.83
C GLU A 212 57.08 -21.44 72.90
N LYS A 213 57.17 -20.10 72.86
CA LYS A 213 57.89 -19.31 73.89
C LYS A 213 57.26 -19.45 75.27
N SER A 214 55.93 -19.40 75.36
CA SER A 214 55.20 -19.56 76.63
C SER A 214 55.40 -20.97 77.21
N GLN A 215 55.39 -22.00 76.35
CA GLN A 215 55.70 -23.37 76.75
C GLN A 215 57.14 -23.50 77.30
N SER A 216 58.10 -22.81 76.68
CA SER A 216 59.49 -22.77 77.16
C SER A 216 59.61 -22.05 78.51
N MET A 217 58.83 -20.98 78.72
CA MET A 217 58.79 -20.28 80.01
C MET A 217 58.20 -21.17 81.10
N LEU A 218 57.12 -21.93 80.82
CA LEU A 218 56.57 -22.89 81.78
C LEU A 218 57.62 -23.92 82.23
N LYS A 219 58.42 -24.46 81.30
CA LYS A 219 59.53 -25.38 81.63
C LYS A 219 60.59 -24.72 82.53
N MET A 220 60.90 -23.45 82.28
CA MET A 220 61.85 -22.69 83.11
C MET A 220 61.28 -22.44 84.52
N THR A 221 60.00 -22.09 84.62
CA THR A 221 59.33 -21.88 85.91
C THR A 221 59.22 -23.17 86.72
N ASP A 222 58.99 -24.31 86.07
CA ASP A 222 59.01 -25.64 86.72
C ASP A 222 60.40 -26.01 87.26
N LEU A 223 61.46 -25.66 86.51
CA LEU A 223 62.83 -25.78 86.99
C LEU A 223 63.09 -24.88 88.21
N ILE A 224 62.61 -23.63 88.20
CA ILE A 224 62.71 -22.72 89.35
C ILE A 224 62.00 -23.33 90.56
N LYS A 225 60.79 -23.87 90.37
CA LYS A 225 60.03 -24.55 91.44
C LYS A 225 60.83 -25.69 92.06
N THR A 226 61.42 -26.54 91.21
CA THR A 226 62.29 -27.63 91.62
C THR A 226 63.51 -27.14 92.42
N ILE A 227 64.16 -26.06 91.97
CA ILE A 227 65.30 -25.46 92.67
C ILE A 227 64.87 -24.87 94.02
N THR A 228 63.71 -24.19 94.08
CA THR A 228 63.20 -23.62 95.33
C THR A 228 62.79 -24.69 96.33
N ASP A 229 62.21 -25.80 95.88
CA ASP A 229 61.90 -26.95 96.74
C ASP A 229 63.17 -27.58 97.34
N GLN A 230 64.20 -27.76 96.51
CA GLN A 230 65.51 -28.23 96.97
C GLN A 230 66.15 -27.24 97.95
N THR A 231 66.06 -25.94 97.68
CA THR A 231 66.59 -24.88 98.54
C THR A 231 65.86 -24.84 99.89
N ASN A 232 64.54 -25.00 99.89
CA ASN A 232 63.71 -25.07 101.08
C ASN A 232 64.07 -26.29 101.94
N LEU A 233 64.29 -27.46 101.32
CA LEU A 233 64.74 -28.68 102.01
C LEU A 233 66.17 -28.53 102.56
N LEU A 234 67.09 -27.91 101.82
CA LEU A 234 68.44 -27.62 102.29
C LEU A 234 68.42 -26.66 103.49
N ALA A 235 67.62 -25.60 103.42
CA ALA A 235 67.44 -24.64 104.51
C ALA A 235 66.83 -25.29 105.75
N LEU A 236 65.85 -26.19 105.57
CA LEU A 236 65.27 -26.96 106.67
C LEU A 236 66.31 -27.84 107.36
N ASN A 237 67.13 -28.56 106.59
CA ASN A 237 68.22 -29.38 107.15
C ASN A 237 69.24 -28.51 107.90
N ALA A 238 69.57 -27.33 107.38
CA ALA A 238 70.46 -26.38 108.04
C ALA A 238 69.86 -25.82 109.34
N ALA A 239 68.56 -25.51 109.36
CA ALA A 239 67.85 -25.05 110.56
C ALA A 239 67.82 -26.13 111.66
N ILE A 240 67.60 -27.40 111.27
CA ILE A 240 67.66 -28.55 112.19
C ILE A 240 69.06 -28.68 112.80
N GLU A 241 70.12 -28.60 111.99
CA GLU A 241 71.49 -28.76 112.50
C GLU A 241 71.94 -27.54 113.33
N ALA A 242 71.47 -26.33 112.98
CA ALA A 242 71.68 -25.13 113.77
C ALA A 242 71.00 -25.21 115.14
N ALA A 243 69.79 -25.77 115.22
CA ALA A 243 69.11 -26.04 116.49
C ALA A 243 69.86 -27.09 117.33
N ARG A 244 70.46 -28.09 116.66
CA ARG A 244 71.27 -29.14 117.29
C ARG A 244 72.57 -28.62 117.92
N ALA A 245 73.15 -27.56 117.36
CA ALA A 245 74.36 -26.89 117.86
C ALA A 245 74.11 -25.95 119.06
N GLY A 246 72.85 -25.74 119.47
CA GLY A 246 72.48 -24.92 120.63
C GLY A 246 72.85 -23.44 120.49
N GLU A 247 73.44 -22.83 121.52
CA GLU A 247 73.82 -21.41 121.54
C GLU A 247 74.83 -21.03 120.43
N ALA A 248 75.72 -21.96 120.03
CA ALA A 248 76.69 -21.73 118.97
C ALA A 248 76.04 -21.66 117.56
N GLY A 249 74.85 -22.23 117.38
CA GLY A 249 74.13 -22.30 116.11
C GLY A 249 73.13 -21.17 115.88
N ARG A 250 72.91 -20.26 116.85
CA ARG A 250 71.85 -19.24 116.80
C ARG A 250 71.91 -18.33 115.56
N GLY A 251 73.11 -17.91 115.17
CA GLY A 251 73.30 -17.09 113.96
C GLY A 251 72.98 -17.85 112.67
N PHE A 252 73.34 -19.14 112.60
CA PHE A 252 73.03 -20.01 111.46
C PHE A 252 71.54 -20.35 111.37
N ALA A 253 70.85 -20.50 112.51
CA ALA A 253 69.41 -20.75 112.54
C ALA A 253 68.62 -19.59 111.91
N VAL A 254 68.98 -18.34 112.22
CA VAL A 254 68.35 -17.15 111.62
C VAL A 254 68.56 -17.09 110.11
N VAL A 255 69.78 -17.39 109.64
CA VAL A 255 70.06 -17.43 108.20
C VAL A 255 69.29 -18.57 107.51
N ALA A 256 69.20 -19.74 108.14
CA ALA A 256 68.45 -20.86 107.59
C ALA A 256 66.94 -20.56 107.48
N ASP A 257 66.34 -19.92 108.50
CA ASP A 257 64.95 -19.49 108.45
C ASP A 257 64.69 -18.40 107.37
N GLU A 258 65.62 -17.47 107.18
CA GLU A 258 65.52 -16.44 106.14
C GLU A 258 65.62 -17.06 104.73
N VAL A 259 66.54 -18.01 104.52
CA VAL A 259 66.65 -18.77 103.26
C VAL A 259 65.38 -19.59 103.02
N ARG A 260 64.81 -20.20 104.07
CA ARG A 260 63.54 -20.94 103.98
C ARG A 260 62.38 -20.05 103.55
N ASN A 261 62.27 -18.86 104.17
CA ASN A 261 61.25 -17.87 103.83
C ASN A 261 61.42 -17.35 102.39
N LEU A 262 62.67 -17.10 101.96
CA LEU A 262 62.98 -16.68 100.59
C LEU A 262 62.64 -17.78 99.57
N ALA A 263 62.93 -19.05 99.87
CA ALA A 263 62.56 -20.18 99.03
C ALA A 263 61.02 -20.31 98.90
N ALA A 264 60.28 -20.18 100.01
CA ALA A 264 58.82 -20.21 100.00
C ALA A 264 58.20 -19.04 99.18
N LYS A 265 58.73 -17.82 99.34
CA LYS A 265 58.30 -16.67 98.52
C LYS A 265 58.59 -16.87 97.04
N THR A 266 59.77 -17.40 96.70
CA THR A 266 60.16 -17.64 95.31
C THR A 266 59.28 -18.74 94.68
N GLN A 267 58.94 -19.77 95.45
CA GLN A 267 58.03 -20.83 95.02
C GLN A 267 56.62 -20.30 94.75
N GLN A 268 56.10 -19.44 95.63
CA GLN A 268 54.80 -18.78 95.41
C GLN A 268 54.82 -17.94 94.13
N SER A 269 55.87 -17.13 93.92
CA SER A 269 56.01 -16.35 92.67
C SER A 269 56.11 -17.24 91.43
N ALA A 270 56.77 -18.40 91.52
CA ALA A 270 56.82 -19.36 90.43
C ALA A 270 55.43 -19.97 90.12
N GLU A 271 54.61 -20.24 91.14
CA GLU A 271 53.22 -20.68 90.95
C GLU A 271 52.36 -19.60 90.30
N ASP A 272 52.49 -18.35 90.76
CA ASP A 272 51.75 -17.21 90.18
C ASP A 272 52.12 -17.01 88.70
N ILE A 273 53.42 -17.06 88.35
CA ILE A 273 53.90 -17.00 86.96
C ILE A 273 53.35 -18.17 86.13
N THR A 274 53.30 -19.38 86.70
CA THR A 274 52.76 -20.57 86.02
C THR A 274 51.28 -20.40 85.69
N ASN A 275 50.51 -19.82 86.61
CA ASN A 275 49.09 -19.55 86.42
C ASN A 275 48.87 -18.51 85.30
N GLU A 276 49.60 -17.39 85.32
CA GLU A 276 49.51 -16.37 84.26
C GLU A 276 49.91 -16.91 82.89
N LEU A 277 51.00 -17.68 82.79
CA LEU A 277 51.42 -18.30 81.53
C LEU A 277 50.37 -19.28 81.00
N SER A 278 49.73 -20.04 81.89
CA SER A 278 48.67 -20.98 81.52
C SER A 278 47.42 -20.26 81.01
N GLU A 279 47.07 -19.12 81.60
CA GLU A 279 45.96 -18.29 81.13
C GLU A 279 46.27 -17.64 79.77
N ASN A 280 47.49 -17.12 79.60
CA ASN A 280 47.96 -16.57 78.32
C ASN A 280 47.96 -17.62 77.20
N LEU A 281 48.35 -18.87 77.48
CA LEU A 281 48.26 -19.97 76.51
C LEU A 281 46.82 -20.30 76.11
N LYS A 282 45.88 -20.28 77.06
CA LYS A 282 44.44 -20.47 76.76
C LYS A 282 43.92 -19.35 75.86
N LEU A 283 44.25 -18.09 76.18
CA LEU A 283 43.86 -16.94 75.36
C LEU A 283 44.46 -17.02 73.95
N ASN A 284 45.73 -17.40 73.84
CA ASN A 284 46.40 -17.57 72.55
C ASN A 284 45.73 -18.64 71.67
N ASN A 285 45.37 -19.80 72.25
CA ASN A 285 44.65 -20.84 71.50
C ASN A 285 43.29 -20.36 70.99
N HIS A 286 42.59 -19.54 71.78
CA HIS A 286 41.34 -18.93 71.35
C HIS A 286 41.55 -17.92 70.20
N LEU A 287 42.62 -17.11 70.26
CA LEU A 287 43.00 -16.20 69.17
C LEU A 287 43.31 -16.96 67.87
N ILE A 288 44.01 -18.11 67.94
CA ILE A 288 44.29 -18.94 66.76
C ILE A 288 42.99 -19.44 66.12
N GLN A 289 42.01 -19.90 66.90
CA GLN A 289 40.69 -20.29 66.37
C GLN A 289 40.00 -19.12 65.65
N LEU A 290 40.01 -17.93 66.25
CA LEU A 290 39.37 -16.75 65.66
C LEU A 290 40.04 -16.33 64.34
N ILE A 291 41.37 -16.48 64.26
CA ILE A 291 42.14 -16.23 63.04
C ILE A 291 41.75 -17.22 61.94
N ASP A 292 41.61 -18.52 62.26
CA ASP A 292 41.20 -19.54 61.29
C ASP A 292 39.77 -19.31 60.76
N GLU A 293 38.83 -18.93 61.64
CA GLU A 293 37.47 -18.56 61.25
C GLU A 293 37.45 -17.32 60.34
N THR A 294 38.26 -16.32 60.66
CA THR A 294 38.37 -15.09 59.87
C THR A 294 39.00 -15.37 58.50
N ALA A 295 40.02 -16.23 58.43
CA ALA A 295 40.65 -16.66 57.18
C ALA A 295 39.65 -17.39 56.26
N GLY A 296 38.87 -18.34 56.81
CA GLY A 296 37.83 -19.06 56.05
C GLY A 296 36.71 -18.14 55.55
N THR A 297 36.34 -17.12 56.34
CA THR A 297 35.39 -16.08 55.92
C THR A 297 35.96 -15.24 54.77
N SER A 298 37.26 -14.92 54.81
CA SER A 298 37.94 -14.17 53.74
C SER A 298 37.99 -14.95 52.43
N GLU A 299 38.26 -16.26 52.48
CA GLU A 299 38.20 -17.14 51.29
C GLU A 299 36.80 -17.19 50.69
N SER A 300 35.77 -17.35 51.54
CA SER A 300 34.38 -17.35 51.11
C SER A 300 33.98 -16.02 50.44
N LEU A 301 34.50 -14.89 50.95
CA LEU A 301 34.32 -13.58 50.34
C LEU A 301 34.95 -13.51 48.94
N VAL A 302 36.18 -13.98 48.76
CA VAL A 302 36.84 -14.03 47.44
C VAL A 302 36.03 -14.86 46.44
N GLN A 303 35.47 -15.99 46.86
CA GLN A 303 34.65 -16.82 45.98
C GLN A 303 33.32 -16.13 45.61
N SER A 304 32.68 -15.45 46.57
CA SER A 304 31.46 -14.66 46.31
C SER A 304 31.72 -13.49 45.34
N LEU A 305 32.84 -12.79 45.50
CA LEU A 305 33.27 -11.71 44.60
C LEU A 305 33.53 -12.23 43.19
N THR A 306 34.12 -13.43 43.05
CA THR A 306 34.36 -14.06 41.75
C THR A 306 33.06 -14.39 41.04
N SER A 307 32.07 -14.95 41.76
CA SER A 307 30.74 -15.21 41.21
C SER A 307 30.04 -13.91 40.79
N THR A 308 30.12 -12.86 41.62
CA THR A 308 29.57 -11.54 41.32
C THR A 308 30.22 -10.93 40.08
N GLN A 309 31.53 -11.10 39.90
CA GLN A 309 32.23 -10.64 38.71
C GLN A 309 31.71 -11.33 37.45
N ALA A 310 31.47 -12.63 37.48
CA ALA A 310 30.90 -13.35 36.33
C ALA A 310 29.50 -12.82 35.95
N SER A 311 28.65 -12.51 36.93
CA SER A 311 27.34 -11.88 36.67
C SER A 311 27.48 -10.47 36.07
N ILE A 312 28.47 -9.69 36.51
CA ILE A 312 28.76 -8.37 35.92
C ILE A 312 29.18 -8.54 34.45
N ASP A 313 30.02 -9.53 34.13
CA ASP A 313 30.46 -9.80 32.76
C ASP A 313 29.27 -10.21 31.85
N GLU A 314 28.33 -11.02 32.35
CA GLU A 314 27.08 -11.34 31.63
C GLU A 314 26.20 -10.10 31.39
N ILE A 315 26.12 -9.20 32.37
CA ILE A 315 25.42 -7.91 32.22
C ILE A 315 26.09 -7.06 31.12
N GLN A 316 27.42 -7.02 31.06
CA GLN A 316 28.15 -6.28 30.02
C GLN A 316 27.85 -6.83 28.62
N ASN A 317 27.83 -8.17 28.45
CA ASN A 317 27.46 -8.79 27.18
C ASN A 317 26.02 -8.46 26.77
N SER A 318 25.10 -8.45 27.74
CA SER A 318 23.70 -8.07 27.51
C SER A 318 23.57 -6.60 27.10
N ILE A 319 24.31 -5.70 27.76
CA ILE A 319 24.38 -4.27 27.44
C ILE A 319 24.86 -4.06 25.99
N ASN A 320 25.91 -4.78 25.57
CA ASN A 320 26.42 -4.70 24.19
C ASN A 320 25.36 -5.13 23.17
N THR A 321 24.68 -6.25 23.45
CA THR A 321 23.58 -6.74 22.59
C THR A 321 22.45 -5.70 22.48
N ILE A 322 22.08 -5.04 23.58
CA ILE A 322 21.05 -3.99 23.57
C ILE A 322 21.51 -2.77 22.78
N ASN A 323 22.80 -2.39 22.86
CA ASN A 323 23.36 -1.30 22.07
C ASN A 323 23.24 -1.58 20.56
N ASP A 324 23.60 -2.79 20.14
CA ASP A 324 23.53 -3.21 18.74
C ASP A 324 22.07 -3.19 18.25
N MET A 325 21.13 -3.72 19.05
CA MET A 325 19.70 -3.64 18.75
C MET A 325 19.19 -2.21 18.63
N ALA A 326 19.62 -1.29 19.52
CA ALA A 326 19.22 0.10 19.45
C ALA A 326 19.70 0.76 18.15
N ASN A 327 20.93 0.47 17.72
CA ASN A 327 21.49 0.96 16.46
C ASN A 327 20.75 0.39 15.24
N GLU A 328 20.42 -0.91 15.24
CA GLU A 328 19.64 -1.54 14.17
C GLU A 328 18.23 -0.94 14.07
N ILE A 329 17.55 -0.72 15.19
CA ILE A 329 16.21 -0.11 15.21
C ILE A 329 16.26 1.33 14.69
N ALA A 330 17.30 2.10 15.05
CA ALA A 330 17.48 3.45 14.53
C ALA A 330 17.70 3.45 13.00
N ALA A 331 18.54 2.55 12.49
CA ALA A 331 18.77 2.38 11.06
C ALA A 331 17.50 1.94 10.31
N ALA A 332 16.76 0.98 10.85
CA ALA A 332 15.49 0.52 10.27
C ALA A 332 14.44 1.63 10.24
N SER A 333 14.39 2.46 11.29
CA SER A 333 13.48 3.61 11.36
C SER A 333 13.82 4.67 10.31
N GLN A 334 15.12 4.90 10.05
CA GLN A 334 15.55 5.79 8.97
C GLN A 334 15.15 5.25 7.59
N GLN A 335 15.37 3.96 7.34
CA GLN A 335 14.93 3.31 6.09
C GLN A 335 13.41 3.38 5.91
N GLN A 336 12.65 3.24 7.00
CA GLN A 336 11.20 3.39 6.97
C GLN A 336 10.77 4.83 6.63
N SER A 337 11.46 5.85 7.14
CA SER A 337 11.22 7.25 6.78
C SER A 337 11.47 7.51 5.29
N ASP A 338 12.56 6.97 4.73
CA ASP A 338 12.87 7.11 3.31
C ASP A 338 11.84 6.37 2.41
N ALA A 339 11.45 5.15 2.79
CA ALA A 339 10.44 4.39 2.07
C ALA A 339 9.08 5.08 2.08
N THR A 340 8.69 5.66 3.21
CA THR A 340 7.43 6.38 3.34
C THR A 340 7.43 7.70 2.56
N HIS A 341 8.58 8.38 2.43
CA HIS A 341 8.71 9.53 1.53
C HIS A 341 8.42 9.17 0.06
N ASN A 342 8.89 8.01 -0.40
CA ASN A 342 8.58 7.51 -1.75
C ASN A 342 7.07 7.24 -1.91
N ILE A 343 6.42 6.67 -0.90
CA ILE A 343 4.96 6.41 -0.93
C ILE A 343 4.17 7.73 -0.97
N ALA A 344 4.57 8.76 -0.21
CA ALA A 344 3.96 10.09 -0.31
C ALA A 344 4.02 10.64 -1.74
N THR A 345 5.20 10.56 -2.36
CA THR A 345 5.41 11.04 -3.74
C THR A 345 4.52 10.28 -4.75
N ILE A 346 4.35 8.96 -4.56
CA ILE A 346 3.43 8.15 -5.36
C ILE A 346 1.99 8.61 -5.15
N GLY A 347 1.58 8.86 -3.90
CA GLY A 347 0.26 9.38 -3.57
C GLY A 347 -0.04 10.73 -4.24
N GLU A 348 0.89 11.69 -4.15
CA GLU A 348 0.77 12.99 -4.80
C GLU A 348 0.65 12.85 -6.33
N THR A 349 1.39 11.90 -6.91
CA THR A 349 1.30 11.60 -8.35
C THR A 349 -0.08 11.06 -8.73
N ILE A 350 -0.68 10.20 -7.90
CA ILE A 350 -2.04 9.67 -8.12
C ILE A 350 -3.08 10.79 -7.98
N GLU A 351 -2.97 11.67 -6.97
CA GLU A 351 -3.89 12.80 -6.80
C GLU A 351 -3.87 13.71 -8.04
N ARG A 352 -2.67 14.05 -8.52
CA ARG A 352 -2.49 14.83 -9.75
C ARG A 352 -3.09 14.13 -10.96
N LEU A 353 -2.81 12.83 -11.14
CA LEU A 353 -3.35 12.05 -12.26
C LEU A 353 -4.88 11.94 -12.20
N SER A 354 -5.47 11.81 -11.02
CA SER A 354 -6.91 11.86 -10.82
C SER A 354 -7.49 13.22 -11.22
N GLY A 355 -6.80 14.32 -10.88
CA GLY A 355 -7.16 15.67 -11.35
C GLY A 355 -7.16 15.77 -12.87
N ASP A 356 -6.05 15.38 -13.52
CA ASP A 356 -5.91 15.38 -14.98
C ASP A 356 -6.98 14.49 -15.65
N THR A 357 -7.30 13.34 -15.05
CA THR A 357 -8.32 12.41 -15.55
C THR A 357 -9.72 13.01 -15.44
N ASN A 358 -10.03 13.68 -14.33
CA ASN A 358 -11.30 14.37 -14.15
C ASN A 358 -11.49 15.48 -15.20
N GLU A 359 -10.45 16.27 -15.50
CA GLU A 359 -10.50 17.26 -16.58
C GLU A 359 -10.80 16.62 -17.95
N LYS A 360 -10.13 15.51 -18.27
CA LYS A 360 -10.39 14.76 -19.52
C LYS A 360 -11.80 14.19 -19.58
N ILE A 361 -12.34 13.71 -18.46
CA ILE A 361 -13.72 13.26 -18.37
C ILE A 361 -14.67 14.41 -18.72
N GLN A 362 -14.46 15.61 -18.18
CA GLN A 362 -15.29 16.77 -18.51
C GLN A 362 -15.25 17.11 -20.00
N GLN A 363 -14.08 17.02 -20.64
CA GLN A 363 -13.94 17.18 -22.09
C GLN A 363 -14.69 16.09 -22.87
N LEU A 364 -14.60 14.83 -22.42
CA LEU A 364 -15.29 13.70 -23.06
C LEU A 364 -16.82 13.88 -23.01
N ILE A 365 -17.35 14.34 -21.87
CA ILE A 365 -18.77 14.66 -21.70
C ILE A 365 -19.21 15.74 -22.71
N GLN A 366 -18.41 16.79 -22.90
CA GLN A 366 -18.69 17.84 -23.88
C GLN A 366 -18.69 17.29 -25.32
N HIS A 367 -17.69 16.48 -25.68
CA HIS A 367 -17.62 15.85 -27.01
C HIS A 367 -18.82 14.93 -27.28
N MET A 368 -19.27 14.16 -26.28
CA MET A 368 -20.45 13.31 -26.42
C MET A 368 -21.72 14.12 -26.64
N LYS A 369 -21.91 15.23 -25.91
CA LYS A 369 -23.04 16.13 -26.15
C LYS A 369 -23.08 16.64 -27.59
N HIS A 370 -21.94 17.06 -28.13
CA HIS A 370 -21.84 17.47 -29.54
C HIS A 370 -22.17 16.31 -30.49
N LEU A 371 -21.65 15.11 -30.22
CA LEU A 371 -21.90 13.94 -31.07
C LEU A 371 -23.38 13.52 -31.06
N MET A 372 -24.05 13.59 -29.90
CA MET A 372 -25.50 13.35 -29.79
C MET A 372 -26.29 14.37 -30.60
N GLN A 373 -25.91 15.65 -30.53
CA GLN A 373 -26.55 16.71 -31.29
C GLN A 373 -26.39 16.49 -32.81
N HIS A 374 -25.19 16.11 -33.26
CA HIS A 374 -24.94 15.80 -34.68
C HIS A 374 -25.69 14.56 -35.14
N SER A 375 -25.69 13.47 -34.35
CA SER A 375 -26.42 12.24 -34.69
C SER A 375 -27.93 12.46 -34.73
N SER A 376 -28.48 13.19 -33.76
CA SER A 376 -29.90 13.57 -33.73
C SER A 376 -30.27 14.44 -34.93
N SER A 377 -29.42 15.41 -35.30
CA SER A 377 -29.66 16.26 -36.48
C SER A 377 -29.62 15.44 -37.78
N LEU A 378 -28.69 14.49 -37.92
CA LEU A 378 -28.58 13.61 -39.08
C LEU A 378 -29.82 12.70 -39.19
N ASP A 379 -30.24 12.09 -38.07
CA ASP A 379 -31.45 11.26 -38.04
C ASP A 379 -32.70 12.10 -38.37
N GLN A 380 -32.81 13.33 -37.86
CA GLN A 380 -33.88 14.25 -38.23
C GLN A 380 -33.88 14.61 -39.71
N GLN A 381 -32.72 14.87 -40.31
CA GLN A 381 -32.60 15.17 -41.75
C GLN A 381 -33.05 13.97 -42.59
N VAL A 382 -32.57 12.76 -42.26
CA VAL A 382 -33.00 11.53 -42.94
C VAL A 382 -34.51 11.29 -42.73
N GLN A 383 -35.00 11.53 -41.52
CA GLN A 383 -36.43 11.47 -41.22
C GLN A 383 -37.23 12.52 -41.98
N GLN A 384 -36.73 13.73 -42.26
CA GLN A 384 -37.44 14.74 -43.06
C GLN A 384 -37.55 14.32 -44.54
N PHE A 385 -36.47 13.81 -45.12
CA PHE A 385 -36.50 13.19 -46.46
C PHE A 385 -37.47 12.01 -46.52
N ARG A 386 -37.71 11.35 -45.38
CA ARG A 386 -38.78 10.37 -45.23
C ARG A 386 -40.15 11.01 -44.98
N LYS A 387 -40.34 11.93 -44.04
CA LYS A 387 -41.66 12.33 -43.52
C LYS A 387 -42.48 13.21 -44.46
N HIS A 388 -41.85 13.89 -45.43
CA HIS A 388 -42.59 14.41 -46.61
C HIS A 388 -43.31 13.30 -47.42
N GLN A 389 -43.24 12.03 -46.98
CA GLN A 389 -44.08 10.88 -47.37
C GLN A 389 -45.54 10.89 -46.88
N GLY A 390 -45.88 11.60 -45.80
CA GLY A 390 -47.15 11.34 -45.10
C GLY A 390 -48.32 12.30 -45.36
N GLU A 391 -48.05 13.56 -45.69
CA GLU A 391 -49.07 14.62 -45.60
C GLU A 391 -49.89 14.87 -46.88
N ASN A 392 -49.61 14.15 -47.98
CA ASN A 392 -50.40 14.24 -49.22
C ASN A 392 -51.17 12.96 -49.59
N ALA A 393 -51.27 11.99 -48.69
CA ALA A 393 -52.23 10.90 -48.79
C ALA A 393 -53.52 11.30 -48.05
N ASN A 394 -54.53 11.70 -48.84
CA ASN A 394 -55.95 11.91 -48.54
C ASN A 394 -56.46 11.48 -47.13
N PRO A 395 -57.17 12.34 -46.37
CA PRO A 395 -57.74 11.99 -45.07
C PRO A 395 -59.00 11.15 -45.24
N SER A 396 -58.88 9.82 -45.28
CA SER A 396 -60.07 8.96 -45.23
C SER A 396 -59.84 7.58 -44.61
N THR A 397 -59.06 7.45 -43.54
CA THR A 397 -59.05 6.24 -42.69
C THR A 397 -58.59 6.57 -41.25
N ALA A 398 -59.08 7.66 -40.68
CA ALA A 398 -58.94 7.95 -39.25
C ALA A 398 -60.31 7.84 -38.57
N ALA A 399 -60.87 6.64 -38.57
CA ALA A 399 -61.89 6.24 -37.62
C ALA A 399 -61.69 4.76 -37.34
N ASN A 400 -61.49 4.44 -36.06
CA ASN A 400 -61.49 3.10 -35.47
C ASN A 400 -60.11 2.46 -35.20
N SER A 401 -59.37 3.01 -34.23
CA SER A 401 -58.70 2.19 -33.19
C SER A 401 -58.31 3.05 -31.98
N GLY A 402 -59.31 3.68 -31.36
CA GLY A 402 -59.19 4.09 -29.96
C GLY A 402 -59.70 2.94 -29.11
N ALA A 403 -58.79 2.14 -28.55
CA ALA A 403 -58.97 1.31 -27.35
C ALA A 403 -57.85 0.26 -27.25
N ASN A 404 -56.70 0.64 -26.68
CA ASN A 404 -56.10 -0.10 -25.55
C ASN A 404 -54.81 0.61 -25.13
N ALA A 405 -54.97 1.60 -24.26
CA ALA A 405 -53.91 2.08 -23.39
C ALA A 405 -54.43 1.91 -21.96
N ASN A 406 -54.09 0.80 -21.31
CA ASN A 406 -53.80 0.80 -19.87
C ASN A 406 -53.25 -0.56 -19.43
N ALA A 407 -52.33 -0.51 -18.47
CA ALA A 407 -51.70 -1.61 -17.72
C ALA A 407 -50.34 -2.11 -18.25
N ALA A 408 -49.28 -1.39 -17.85
CA ALA A 408 -48.05 -1.95 -17.26
C ALA A 408 -47.00 -0.84 -17.15
N ALA A 409 -47.16 0.04 -16.16
CA ALA A 409 -46.14 0.96 -15.70
C ALA A 409 -46.35 1.14 -14.20
N ASP A 410 -45.68 0.30 -13.42
CA ASP A 410 -45.15 0.61 -12.09
C ASP A 410 -44.44 -0.65 -11.60
N ASP A 411 -43.10 -0.62 -11.74
CA ASP A 411 -42.13 -1.18 -10.81
C ASP A 411 -40.77 -1.16 -11.50
N ILE A 412 -39.92 -0.23 -11.05
CA ILE A 412 -38.47 -0.35 -10.80
C ILE A 412 -38.03 1.07 -10.37
N GLU A 413 -38.27 1.38 -9.09
CA GLU A 413 -37.36 2.22 -8.31
C GLU A 413 -36.28 1.29 -7.76
N LEU A 414 -35.01 1.57 -8.05
CA LEU A 414 -33.90 1.08 -7.22
C LEU A 414 -32.66 1.96 -7.44
N PHE A 415 -32.15 2.45 -6.31
CA PHE A 415 -30.73 2.59 -5.91
C PHE A 415 -29.75 3.39 -6.77
#